data_AF-W9XG15-F1
#
_entry.id   AF-W9XG15-F1
#
_cell.length_a   1.000
_cell.length_b   1.000
_cell.length_c   1.000
_cell.angle_alpha   90.00
_cell.angle_beta   90.00
_cell.angle_gamma   90.00
#
_symmetry.space_group_name_H-M   'P 1'
#
loop_
_entity.id
_entity.type
_entity.pdbx_description
1 polymer ?
#
loop_
_entity_poly.entity_id
_entity_poly.type
_entity_poly.pdbx_seq_one_letter_code
_entity_poly.pdbx_strand_id
1 'polypeptide(L)'
;MAPLAPFNPPLGPNPVFAQPTEQTLQMKEKVFSLTGDDFTVTTVAGIQVCRCKGKVLSISSAKKFTDINGNEIFTLKNKHFSLHKSFHAEAPNGHDIFQVKGHFS
;
A
#
# COMPACT_ATOMS: atom_id res chain seq x y z
N MET A 1 7.93 -11.89 24.10
CA MET A 1 8.56 -12.55 22.94
C MET A 1 9.72 -11.67 22.49
N ALA A 2 10.92 -12.22 22.25
CA ALA A 2 12.06 -11.41 21.80
C ALA A 2 11.86 -10.98 20.34
N PRO A 3 12.31 -9.77 19.93
CA PRO A 3 12.19 -9.32 18.55
C PRO A 3 13.05 -10.19 17.61
N LEU A 4 12.57 -10.41 16.39
CA LEU A 4 13.30 -11.13 15.35
C LEU A 4 14.53 -10.32 14.90
N ALA A 5 15.64 -11.01 14.61
CA ALA A 5 16.79 -10.37 14.00
C ALA A 5 16.46 -9.89 12.57
N PRO A 6 16.90 -8.69 12.15
CA PRO A 6 16.67 -8.21 10.80
C PRO A 6 17.42 -9.05 9.76
N PHE A 7 16.78 -9.28 8.62
CA PHE A 7 17.38 -9.99 7.50
C PHE A 7 18.20 -9.04 6.61
N ASN A 8 19.34 -9.50 6.10
CA ASN A 8 20.26 -8.70 5.26
C ASN A 8 20.62 -9.48 3.97
N PRO A 9 20.39 -8.92 2.76
CA PRO A 9 19.78 -7.60 2.49
C PRO A 9 18.28 -7.57 2.80
N PRO A 10 17.68 -6.40 3.07
CA PRO A 10 16.25 -6.30 3.35
C PRO A 10 15.39 -6.97 2.27
N LEU A 11 14.35 -7.68 2.70
CA LEU A 11 13.41 -8.36 1.81
C LEU A 11 12.24 -7.45 1.46
N GLY A 12 11.66 -7.69 0.29
CA GLY A 12 10.40 -7.08 -0.13
C GLY A 12 10.51 -6.24 -1.40
N PRO A 13 9.36 -5.73 -1.89
CA PRO A 13 9.27 -5.05 -3.18
C PRO A 13 9.92 -3.65 -3.20
N ASN A 14 10.09 -3.02 -2.02
CA ASN A 14 10.70 -1.71 -1.91
C ASN A 14 11.57 -1.62 -0.64
N PRO A 15 12.90 -1.80 -0.77
CA PRO A 15 13.83 -1.76 0.36
C PRO A 15 13.85 -0.42 1.12
N VAL A 16 13.41 0.69 0.52
CA VAL A 16 13.37 2.01 1.19
C VAL A 16 12.41 2.03 2.38
N PHE A 17 11.37 1.18 2.34
CA PHE A 17 10.41 1.06 3.44
C PHE A 17 10.77 -0.02 4.46
N ALA A 18 11.89 -0.74 4.28
CA ALA A 18 12.32 -1.75 5.23
C ALA A 18 12.87 -1.11 6.51
N GLN A 19 12.45 -1.62 7.66
CA GLN A 19 12.92 -1.20 8.97
C GLN A 19 13.60 -2.36 9.68
N PRO A 20 14.72 -2.14 10.40
CA PRO A 20 15.45 -3.21 11.09
C PRO A 20 14.74 -3.71 12.36
N THR A 21 13.70 -2.99 12.78
CA THR A 21 12.90 -3.29 13.96
C THR A 21 11.43 -3.39 13.58
N GLU A 22 10.67 -4.21 14.31
CA GLU A 22 9.22 -4.28 14.16
C GLU A 22 8.60 -2.89 14.35
N GLN A 23 7.63 -2.55 13.51
CA GLN A 23 6.89 -1.30 13.57
C GLN A 23 5.39 -1.60 13.44
N THR A 24 4.62 -1.20 14.45
CA THR A 24 3.16 -1.20 14.34
C THR A 24 2.71 0.01 13.52
N LEU A 25 1.96 -0.27 12.45
CA LEU A 25 1.37 0.76 11.60
C LEU A 25 -0.10 0.97 11.94
N GLN A 26 -0.54 2.22 11.82
CA GLN A 26 -1.91 2.67 12.03
C GLN A 26 -2.43 3.27 10.72
N MET A 27 -3.63 2.87 10.32
CA MET A 27 -4.34 3.50 9.22
C MET A 27 -5.34 4.51 9.77
N LYS A 28 -5.28 5.74 9.28
CA LYS A 28 -6.21 6.81 9.65
C LYS A 28 -6.95 7.31 8.41
N GLU A 29 -8.26 7.09 8.40
CA GLU A 29 -9.16 7.64 7.39
C GLU A 29 -9.22 9.16 7.52
N LYS A 30 -9.32 9.85 6.38
CA LYS A 30 -9.54 11.29 6.37
C LYS A 30 -11.04 11.56 6.53
N VAL A 31 -11.42 12.30 7.58
CA VAL A 31 -12.82 12.62 7.95
C VAL A 31 -13.64 13.28 6.81
N PHE A 32 -12.97 13.83 5.79
CA PHE A 32 -13.59 14.43 4.60
C PHE A 32 -13.33 13.63 3.31
N SER A 33 -13.06 12.33 3.41
CA SER A 33 -12.99 11.46 2.24
C SER A 33 -14.40 11.32 1.65
N LEU A 34 -14.60 11.83 0.44
CA LEU A 34 -15.89 11.74 -0.26
C LEU A 34 -16.29 10.28 -0.56
N THR A 35 -15.34 9.35 -0.61
CA THR A 35 -15.54 7.95 -1.01
C THR A 35 -15.11 6.93 0.05
N GLY A 36 -14.57 7.37 1.20
CA GLY A 36 -13.97 6.50 2.23
C GLY A 36 -12.62 5.88 1.85
N ASP A 37 -12.09 6.14 0.65
CA ASP A 37 -10.90 5.48 0.11
C ASP A 37 -9.58 6.25 0.35
N ASP A 38 -9.66 7.39 1.02
CA ASP A 38 -8.51 8.24 1.32
C ASP A 38 -8.05 8.05 2.77
N PHE A 39 -6.84 7.52 2.94
CA PHE A 39 -6.26 7.29 4.24
C PHE A 39 -4.75 7.58 4.28
N THR A 40 -4.25 7.82 5.48
CA THR A 40 -2.82 7.93 5.77
C THR A 40 -2.39 6.76 6.64
N VAL A 41 -1.22 6.21 6.35
CA VAL A 41 -0.58 5.20 7.19
C VAL A 41 0.50 5.87 8.02
N THR A 42 0.47 5.66 9.34
CA THR A 42 1.46 6.20 10.28
C THR A 42 2.04 5.09 11.15
N THR A 43 3.16 5.36 11.83
CA THR A 43 3.56 4.58 13.00
C THR A 43 2.70 4.95 14.21
N VAL A 44 2.76 4.16 15.28
CA VAL A 44 2.12 4.50 16.58
C VAL A 44 2.64 5.81 17.19
N ALA A 45 3.85 6.25 16.81
CA ALA A 45 4.43 7.53 17.20
C ALA A 45 3.95 8.71 16.32
N GLY A 46 3.06 8.46 15.36
CA GLY A 46 2.50 9.49 14.47
C GLY A 46 3.37 9.85 13.26
N ILE A 47 4.47 9.12 13.01
CA ILE A 47 5.32 9.35 11.83
C ILE A 47 4.57 8.86 10.59
N GLN A 48 4.39 9.73 9.60
CA GLN A 48 3.72 9.38 8.35
C GLN A 48 4.61 8.49 7.48
N VAL A 49 4.06 7.36 7.03
CA VAL A 49 4.75 6.37 6.18
C VAL A 49 4.35 6.55 4.72
N CYS A 50 3.05 6.49 4.45
CA CYS A 50 2.51 6.68 3.11
C CYS A 50 1.07 7.19 3.16
N ARG A 51 0.56 7.60 2.00
CA ARG A 51 -0.83 8.01 1.80
C ARG A 51 -1.44 7.18 0.69
N CYS A 52 -2.70 6.80 0.86
CA CYS A 52 -3.52 6.23 -0.20
C CYS A 52 -4.54 7.28 -0.65
N LYS A 53 -4.64 7.47 -1.96
CA LYS A 53 -5.69 8.29 -2.57
C LYS A 53 -6.57 7.39 -3.45
N GLY A 54 -7.86 7.34 -3.14
CA GLY A 54 -8.88 6.87 -4.05
C GLY A 54 -9.13 7.90 -5.15
N LYS A 55 -9.41 7.45 -6.38
CA LYS A 55 -9.87 8.37 -7.43
C LYS A 55 -11.36 8.62 -7.25
N VAL A 56 -11.73 9.86 -6.94
CA VAL A 56 -13.10 10.34 -6.70
C VAL A 56 -14.05 10.13 -7.91
N LEU A 57 -13.52 9.88 -9.12
CA LEU A 57 -14.30 9.86 -10.36
C LEU A 57 -13.91 8.76 -11.38
N SER A 58 -13.10 7.75 -11.01
CA SER A 58 -12.75 6.69 -11.96
C SER A 58 -13.48 5.37 -11.69
N ILE A 59 -14.19 4.89 -12.71
CA ILE A 59 -14.76 3.54 -12.85
C ILE A 59 -13.70 2.44 -12.64
N SER A 60 -12.40 2.77 -12.71
CA SER A 60 -11.33 1.87 -12.30
C SER A 60 -11.15 1.89 -10.79
N SER A 61 -11.24 0.72 -10.17
CA SER A 61 -11.06 0.46 -8.74
C SER A 61 -9.61 0.61 -8.27
N ALA A 62 -8.88 1.59 -8.84
CA ALA A 62 -7.46 1.80 -8.63
C ALA A 62 -7.20 2.67 -7.40
N LYS A 63 -6.26 2.24 -6.55
CA LYS A 63 -5.82 2.97 -5.36
C LYS A 63 -4.36 3.36 -5.52
N LYS A 64 -4.05 4.66 -5.45
CA LYS A 64 -2.67 5.14 -5.60
C LYS A 64 -2.03 5.36 -4.25
N PHE A 65 -0.86 4.75 -4.03
CA PHE A 65 -0.04 4.92 -2.84
C PHE A 65 1.11 5.89 -3.13
N THR A 66 1.30 6.88 -2.27
CA THR A 66 2.37 7.88 -2.37
C THR A 66 3.14 7.99 -1.07
N ASP A 67 4.38 8.48 -1.14
CA ASP A 67 5.09 8.96 0.04
C ASP A 67 4.47 10.27 0.59
N ILE A 68 5.08 10.84 1.62
CA ILE A 68 4.63 12.08 2.25
C ILE A 68 4.79 13.32 1.36
N ASN A 69 5.73 13.27 0.41
CA ASN A 69 6.03 14.34 -0.56
C ASN A 69 5.12 14.24 -1.80
N GLY A 70 4.35 13.17 -1.94
CA GLY A 70 3.45 12.93 -3.05
C GLY A 70 4.07 12.13 -4.20
N ASN A 71 5.29 11.61 -4.03
CA ASN A 71 5.91 10.72 -5.01
C ASN A 71 5.16 9.38 -5.01
N GLU A 72 4.82 8.88 -6.19
CA GLU A 72 4.10 7.62 -6.33
C GLU A 72 5.01 6.44 -5.96
N ILE A 73 4.51 5.58 -5.06
CA ILE A 73 5.17 4.33 -4.67
C ILE A 73 4.68 3.23 -5.61
N PHE A 74 3.36 3.06 -5.69
CA PHE A 74 2.69 2.15 -6.61
C PHE A 74 1.20 2.49 -6.74
N THR A 75 0.55 1.95 -7.77
CA THR A 75 -0.90 1.94 -7.92
C THR A 75 -1.43 0.51 -7.84
N LEU A 76 -2.34 0.25 -6.90
CA LEU A 76 -3.04 -1.02 -6.77
C LEU A 76 -4.26 -1.04 -7.71
N LYS A 77 -4.38 -2.05 -8.58
CA LYS A 77 -5.46 -2.17 -9.57
C LYS A 77 -6.13 -3.54 -9.49
N ASN A 78 -7.44 -3.58 -9.74
CA ASN A 78 -8.18 -4.82 -9.94
C ASN A 78 -7.77 -5.50 -11.24
N LYS A 79 -7.64 -6.82 -11.24
CA LYS A 79 -7.57 -7.59 -12.48
C LYS A 79 -9.00 -7.88 -12.96
N HIS A 80 -9.44 -7.21 -14.03
CA HIS A 80 -10.85 -7.24 -14.50
C HIS A 80 -11.31 -8.56 -15.14
N PHE A 81 -10.56 -9.67 -15.02
CA PHE A 81 -10.80 -10.92 -15.76
C PHE A 81 -10.64 -12.20 -14.93
N SER A 82 -10.70 -12.14 -13.60
CA SER A 82 -10.65 -13.35 -12.76
C SER A 82 -11.97 -13.59 -12.02
N LEU A 83 -12.43 -14.85 -12.01
CA LEU A 83 -13.60 -15.31 -11.24
C LEU A 83 -13.47 -14.97 -9.74
N HIS A 84 -12.23 -14.85 -9.26
CA HIS A 84 -11.88 -14.39 -7.91
C HIS A 84 -11.30 -12.98 -7.94
N LYS A 85 -11.60 -12.15 -6.93
CA LYS A 85 -10.97 -10.83 -6.79
C LYS A 85 -9.45 -10.99 -6.65
N SER A 86 -8.70 -10.40 -7.56
CA SER A 86 -7.25 -10.31 -7.48
C SER A 86 -6.79 -8.89 -7.81
N PHE A 87 -5.71 -8.46 -7.16
CA PHE A 87 -5.12 -7.14 -7.33
C PHE A 87 -3.69 -7.27 -7.81
N HIS A 88 -3.22 -6.31 -8.60
CA HIS A 88 -1.80 -6.15 -8.93
C HIS A 88 -1.35 -4.75 -8.54
N ALA A 89 -0.11 -4.63 -8.09
CA ALA A 89 0.54 -3.36 -7.84
C ALA A 89 1.44 -3.01 -9.03
N GLU A 90 1.19 -1.85 -9.61
CA GLU A 90 1.95 -1.30 -10.73
C GLU A 90 2.87 -0.19 -10.22
N ALA A 91 4.14 -0.23 -10.60
CA ALA A 91 5.11 0.83 -10.34
C ALA A 91 4.82 2.08 -11.19
N PRO A 92 5.38 3.25 -10.85
CA PRO A 92 5.17 4.48 -11.63
C PRO A 92 5.58 4.38 -13.11
N ASN A 93 6.48 3.44 -13.44
CA ASN A 93 6.91 3.15 -14.82
C ASN A 93 6.01 2.15 -15.56
N GLY A 94 4.91 1.68 -14.94
CA GLY A 94 3.96 0.74 -15.53
C GLY A 94 4.31 -0.75 -15.33
N HIS A 95 5.41 -1.08 -14.65
CA HIS A 95 5.80 -2.47 -14.40
C HIS A 95 5.06 -3.07 -13.20
N ASP A 96 4.65 -4.34 -13.31
CA ASP A 96 4.09 -5.07 -12.17
C ASP A 96 5.15 -5.34 -11.09
N ILE A 97 4.79 -5.03 -9.83
CA ILE A 97 5.65 -5.24 -8.66
C ILE A 97 5.26 -6.53 -7.93
N PHE A 98 3.97 -6.68 -7.64
CA PHE A 98 3.44 -7.85 -6.95
C PHE A 98 1.96 -8.06 -7.27
N GLN A 99 1.48 -9.27 -6.99
CA GLN A 99 0.07 -9.64 -7.12
C GLN A 99 -0.48 -10.14 -5.78
N VAL A 100 -1.68 -9.70 -5.43
CA VAL A 100 -2.48 -10.24 -4.33
C VAL A 100 -3.59 -11.10 -4.93
N LYS A 101 -3.53 -12.41 -4.68
CA LYS A 101 -4.57 -13.36 -5.10
C LYS A 101 -5.44 -13.68 -3.89
N GLY A 102 -6.75 -13.42 -3.99
CA GLY A 102 -7.70 -13.92 -3.01
C GLY A 102 -7.82 -15.45 -3.13
N HIS A 103 -7.66 -16.16 -2.02
CA HIS A 103 -8.17 -17.52 -1.86
C HIS A 103 -9.44 -17.42 -1.02
N PHE A 104 -10.56 -17.96 -1.51
CA PHE A 104 -11.70 -18.26 -0.68
C PHE A 104 -11.46 -19.63 -0.05
N SER A 105 -11.43 -19.67 1.27
CA SER A 105 -11.57 -20.88 2.08
C SER A 105 -12.89 -20.81 2.83
#